data_AF-A0A537ZCT6-F1
#
_entry.id   AF-A0A537ZCT6-F1
#
_cell.length_a   1.000
_cell.length_b   1.000
_cell.length_c   1.000
_cell.angle_alpha   90.00
_cell.angle_beta   90.00
_cell.angle_gamma   90.00
#
_symmetry.space_group_name_H-M   'P 1'
#
loop_
_entity.id
_entity.type
_entity.pdbx_description
1 polymer ?
#
loop_
_entity_poly.entity_id
_entity_poly.type
_entity_poly.pdbx_seq_one_letter_code
_entity_poly.pdbx_strand_id
1 'polypeptide(L)' 'MTFLFTDLETSTRLWEGQPEETMRDALARHDTILREAIEAHRGVVFSTMGDGMAAAFGSVLRNGVR' A
#
# COMPACT_ATOMS: atom_id res chain seq x y z
N MET A 1 11.02 11.84 8.19
CA MET A 1 10.53 10.98 7.09
C MET A 1 9.89 9.78 7.74
N THR A 2 8.72 9.36 7.28
CA THR A 2 8.02 8.18 7.79
C THR A 2 7.81 7.20 6.64
N PHE A 3 8.00 5.90 6.90
CA PHE A 3 7.80 4.86 5.89
C PHE A 3 6.63 3.96 6.30
N LEU A 4 5.85 3.55 5.31
CA LEU A 4 4.79 2.56 5.41
C LEU A 4 5.19 1.33 4.60
N PHE A 5 5.01 0.15 5.20
CA PHE A 5 5.12 -1.14 4.53
C PHE A 5 3.84 -1.90 4.84
N THR A 6 3.20 -2.45 3.81
CA THR A 6 1.97 -3.22 3.94
C THR A 6 2.08 -4.51 3.14
N ASP A 7 1.28 -5.49 3.52
CA ASP A 7 0.97 -6.70 2.77
C ASP A 7 -0.52 -7.04 2.96
N LEU A 8 -1.00 -8.05 2.23
CA LEU A 8 -2.30 -8.65 2.46
C LEU A 8 -2.14 -9.80 3.45
N GLU A 9 -2.66 -9.64 4.66
CA GLU A 9 -2.65 -10.72 5.63
C GLU A 9 -3.29 -12.00 5.07
N THR A 10 -2.66 -13.14 5.32
CA THR A 10 -3.14 -14.47 4.87
C THR A 10 -3.18 -14.64 3.35
N SER A 11 -2.54 -13.75 2.56
CA SER A 11 -2.50 -13.85 1.10
C SER A 11 -2.02 -15.21 0.59
N THR A 12 -1.00 -15.81 1.22
CA THR A 12 -0.50 -17.14 0.84
C THR A 12 -1.61 -18.19 0.80
N ARG A 13 -2.45 -18.26 1.84
CA ARG A 13 -3.57 -19.22 1.88
C ARG A 13 -4.67 -18.85 0.89
N LEU A 14 -4.89 -17.55 0.67
CA LEU A 14 -5.87 -17.08 -0.30
C LEU A 14 -5.44 -17.47 -1.74
N TRP A 15 -4.16 -17.36 -2.06
CA TRP A 15 -3.59 -17.78 -3.34
C TRP A 15 -3.70 -19.28 -3.60
N GLU A 16 -3.55 -20.10 -2.56
CA GLU A 16 -3.68 -21.56 -2.67
C GLU A 16 -5.15 -22.02 -2.75
N GLY A 17 -6.05 -21.29 -2.09
CA GLY A 17 -7.44 -21.69 -1.89
C GLY A 17 -8.45 -21.09 -2.87
N GLN A 18 -8.08 -20.06 -3.63
CA GLN A 18 -8.97 -19.35 -4.55
C GLN A 18 -8.53 -19.50 -6.02
N PRO A 19 -9.46 -19.36 -6.99
CA PRO A 19 -9.10 -19.26 -8.39
C PRO A 19 -8.11 -18.11 -8.64
N GLU A 20 -7.16 -18.34 -9.54
CA GLU A 20 -6.11 -17.36 -9.84
C GLU A 20 -6.66 -16.01 -10.31
N GLU A 21 -7.72 -16.03 -11.13
CA GLU A 21 -8.41 -14.81 -11.60
C GLU A 21 -9.00 -14.01 -10.44
N THR A 22 -9.68 -14.67 -9.51
CA THR A 22 -10.23 -14.04 -8.30
C THR A 22 -9.14 -13.36 -7.48
N MET A 23 -7.97 -14.01 -7.34
CA MET A 23 -6.85 -13.43 -6.60
C MET A 23 -6.21 -12.24 -7.31
N ARG A 24 -6.10 -12.30 -8.65
CA ARG A 24 -5.61 -11.18 -9.45
C ARG A 24 -6.55 -9.97 -9.34
N ASP A 25 -7.86 -10.18 -9.38
CA ASP A 25 -8.85 -9.11 -9.23
C ASP A 25 -8.83 -8.51 -7.81
N ALA A 26 -8.74 -9.35 -6.79
CA ALA A 26 -8.61 -8.91 -5.40
C ALA A 26 -7.35 -8.07 -5.20
N LEU A 27 -6.23 -8.48 -5.80
CA LEU A 27 -4.97 -7.75 -5.73
C LEU A 27 -5.05 -6.40 -6.45
N ALA A 28 -5.62 -6.35 -7.66
CA ALA A 28 -5.80 -5.09 -8.39
C ALA A 28 -6.67 -4.09 -7.61
N ARG A 29 -7.72 -4.59 -6.94
CA ARG A 29 -8.55 -3.77 -6.06
C ARG A 29 -7.77 -3.30 -4.83
N HIS A 30 -7.00 -4.18 -4.19
CA HIS A 30 -6.16 -3.83 -3.05
C HIS A 30 -5.17 -2.72 -3.41
N ASP A 31 -4.48 -2.86 -4.53
CA ASP A 31 -3.52 -1.89 -5.04
C ASP A 31 -4.15 -0.52 -5.27
N THR A 32 -5.35 -0.50 -5.84
CA THR A 32 -6.11 0.73 -6.07
C THR A 32 -6.42 1.43 -4.74
N ILE A 33 -6.96 0.70 -3.76
CA ILE A 33 -7.31 1.25 -2.45
C ILE A 33 -6.08 1.81 -1.73
N LEU A 34 -4.98 1.05 -1.71
CA LEU A 34 -3.74 1.50 -1.06
C LEU A 34 -3.19 2.75 -1.73
N ARG A 35 -3.11 2.76 -3.06
CA ARG A 35 -2.59 3.90 -3.80
C ARG A 35 -3.41 5.16 -3.56
N GLU A 36 -4.73 5.08 -3.66
CA GLU A 36 -5.64 6.19 -3.38
C GLU A 36 -5.47 6.71 -1.95
N ALA A 37 -5.42 5.81 -0.96
CA ALA A 37 -5.24 6.18 0.44
C ALA A 37 -3.88 6.85 0.70
N ILE A 38 -2.80 6.31 0.12
CA ILE A 38 -1.43 6.84 0.26
C ILE A 38 -1.36 8.23 -0.36
N GLU A 39 -1.83 8.39 -1.59
CA GLU A 39 -1.80 9.66 -2.34
C GLU A 39 -2.67 10.74 -1.66
N ALA A 40 -3.86 10.37 -1.16
CA ALA A 40 -4.74 11.27 -0.40
C ALA A 40 -4.07 11.85 0.85
N HIS A 41 -3.10 11.12 1.43
CA HIS A 41 -2.33 11.54 2.61
C HIS A 41 -0.93 12.07 2.26
N ARG A 42 -0.70 12.44 0.99
CA ARG A 42 0.58 12.99 0.49
C ARG A 42 1.77 12.03 0.66
N GLY A 43 1.49 10.72 0.70
CA GLY A 43 2.50 9.69 0.59
C GLY A 43 2.88 9.45 -0.86
N VAL A 44 4.05 8.86 -1.05
CA VAL A 44 4.55 8.43 -2.37
C VAL A 44 4.86 6.95 -2.31
N VAL A 45 4.17 6.16 -3.13
CA VAL A 45 4.51 4.75 -3.35
C VAL A 45 5.83 4.70 -4.10
N PHE A 46 6.84 4.04 -3.52
CA PHE A 46 8.16 3.90 -4.14
C PHE A 46 8.49 2.44 -4.50
N SER A 47 7.70 1.47 -4.02
CA SER A 47 7.84 0.06 -4.39
C SER A 47 6.52 -0.70 -4.24
N THR A 48 6.34 -1.72 -5.06
CA THR A 48 5.27 -2.74 -4.97
C THR A 48 5.94 -4.10 -4.81
N MET A 49 5.45 -4.93 -3.90
CA MET A 49 6.08 -6.20 -3.51
C MET A 49 5.02 -7.27 -3.35
N GLY A 50 4.80 -8.07 -4.39
CA GLY A 50 3.82 -9.15 -4.35
C GLY A 50 2.41 -8.63 -4.06
N ASP A 51 1.96 -8.86 -2.84
CA ASP A 51 0.64 -8.51 -2.31
C ASP A 51 0.63 -7.22 -1.45
N GLY A 52 1.72 -6.44 -1.53
CA GLY A 52 1.94 -5.29 -0.67
C GLY A 52 2.62 -4.09 -1.35
N MET A 53 2.70 -2.98 -0.62
CA MET A 53 3.35 -1.74 -1.08
C MET A 53 4.27 -1.14 -0.02
N ALA A 54 5.25 -0.38 -0.48
CA ALA A 54 6.04 0.50 0.35
C ALA A 54 5.86 1.97 -0.08
N ALA A 55 5.63 2.84 0.90
CA ALA A 55 5.42 4.26 0.68
C ALA A 55 6.19 5.13 1.68
N ALA A 56 6.54 6.34 1.24
CA ALA A 56 7.21 7.33 2.05
C ALA A 56 6.31 8.56 2.26
N PHE A 57 6.30 9.09 3.47
CA PHE A 57 5.56 10.27 3.87
C PHE A 57 6.52 11.33 4.40
N GLY A 58 6.41 12.54 3.84
CA GLY A 58 7.19 13.69 4.28
C GLY A 58 6.88 14.05 5.74
N SER A 59 7.91 14.40 6.51
CA SER A 59 7.68 15.03 7.82
C SER A 59 7.19 16.45 7.58
N VAL A 60 6.07 16.83 8.20
CA VAL A 60 5.71 18.25 8.27
C VAL A 60 6.77 18.92 9.14
N LEU A 61 7.68 19.70 8.56
CA LEU A 61 8.40 20.69 9.36
C LEU A 61 7.32 21.66 9.85
N ARG A 62 7.00 21.63 11.14
CA ARG A 62 6.34 22.78 11.77
C ARG A 62 7.34 23.92 11.64
N ASN A 63 7.19 24.73 10.59
CA ASN A 63 7.83 26.03 10.56
C ASN A 63 7.18 26.83 11.69
N GLY A 64 7.84 26.80 12.85
CA GLY A 64 7.53 27.66 13.98
C GLY A 64 7.71 29.09 13.51
N VAL A 65 6.61 29.78 13.23
CA VAL A 65 6.62 31.23 13.19
C VAL A 65 6.61 31.69 14.64
N ARG A 66 7.76 32.14 15.12
CA ARG A 66 7.98 33.48 15.69
C ARG A 66 9.44 33.69 16.02
#